data_AF-A0A1F8X3T5-F1
#
_entry.id   AF-A0A1F8X3T5-F1
#
_cell.length_a   1.000
_cell.length_b   1.000
_cell.length_c   1.000
_cell.angle_alpha   90.00
_cell.angle_beta   90.00
_cell.angle_gamma   90.00
#
_symmetry.space_group_name_H-M   'P 1'
#
loop_
_entity.id
_entity.type
_entity.pdbx_description
1 polymer ?
#
loop_
_entity_poly.entity_id
_entity_poly.type
_entity_poly.pdbx_seq_one_letter_code
_entity_poly.pdbx_strand_id
1 'polypeptide(L)'
;MKALDASRGNAALLRRYLSGAALHAVAAWGGLSLSYCAYKAYVRALTGTFPLGLKWEIKSAFPSAIMIFAAVYVIRRALFSGAAKTSDYALMLAAYLCLVNTLALSYSKEALLVFNLSAPFIAMLLGMLFFLKRLEKHIISLADRYGAGAEARRLASMARGLVAEAVSMVNGLPSGLLAAGTLFFMLAAILMIAKQPATAEVAASAAYFLMLSGVLLKLARSVKGGAQEGD
;
A
#
# COMPACT_ATOMS: atom_id res chain seq x y z
N MET A 1 30.05 -13.74 -19.85
CA MET A 1 29.98 -12.60 -18.91
C MET A 1 28.93 -11.54 -19.28
N LYS A 2 29.00 -10.84 -20.42
CA LYS A 2 28.06 -9.74 -20.76
C LYS A 2 26.54 -10.06 -20.66
N ALA A 3 26.12 -11.28 -21.01
CA ALA A 3 24.71 -11.69 -20.92
C ALA A 3 24.21 -11.90 -19.48
N LEU A 4 25.09 -12.37 -18.59
CA LEU A 4 24.79 -12.53 -17.15
C LEU A 4 24.67 -11.16 -16.46
N ASP A 5 25.53 -10.21 -16.83
CA ASP A 5 25.48 -8.85 -16.29
C ASP A 5 24.22 -8.09 -16.72
N ALA A 6 23.77 -8.27 -17.98
CA ALA A 6 22.52 -7.69 -18.48
C ALA A 6 21.28 -8.28 -17.75
N SER A 7 21.28 -9.58 -17.48
CA SER A 7 20.21 -10.26 -16.73
C SER A 7 20.11 -9.73 -15.28
N ARG A 8 21.25 -9.61 -14.59
CA ARG A 8 21.33 -9.06 -13.22
C ARG A 8 20.83 -7.61 -13.16
N GLY A 9 21.16 -6.79 -14.15
CA GLY A 9 20.69 -5.40 -14.27
C GLY A 9 19.16 -5.30 -14.41
N ASN A 10 18.56 -6.13 -15.25
CA ASN A 10 17.11 -6.14 -15.50
C ASN A 10 16.32 -6.58 -14.27
N ALA A 11 16.79 -7.59 -13.54
CA ALA A 11 16.15 -8.06 -12.31
C ALA A 11 16.14 -6.99 -11.20
N ALA A 12 17.24 -6.26 -11.03
CA ALA A 12 17.34 -5.17 -10.05
C ALA A 12 16.38 -4.01 -10.37
N LEU A 13 16.26 -3.66 -11.66
CA LEU A 13 15.31 -2.64 -12.12
C LEU A 13 13.86 -3.06 -11.88
N LEU A 14 13.50 -4.29 -12.26
CA LEU A 14 12.15 -4.83 -12.05
C LEU A 14 11.77 -4.83 -10.57
N ARG A 15 12.68 -5.28 -9.69
CA ARG A 15 12.47 -5.25 -8.24
C ARG A 15 12.20 -3.85 -7.71
N ARG A 16 12.92 -2.84 -8.22
CA ARG A 16 12.71 -1.44 -7.84
C ARG A 16 11.36 -0.91 -8.32
N TYR A 17 10.88 -1.35 -9.48
CA TYR A 17 9.55 -0.98 -9.98
C TYR A 17 8.44 -1.63 -9.15
N LEU A 18 8.53 -2.94 -8.91
CA LEU A 18 7.52 -3.68 -8.15
C LEU A 18 7.43 -3.22 -6.69
N SER A 19 8.56 -3.00 -6.02
CA SER A 19 8.56 -2.50 -4.64
C SER A 19 7.95 -1.10 -4.52
N GLY A 20 8.24 -0.23 -5.50
CA GLY A 20 7.60 1.07 -5.59
C GLY A 20 6.09 0.94 -5.86
N ALA A 21 5.68 0.10 -6.80
CA ALA A 21 4.27 -0.12 -7.12
C ALA A 21 3.49 -0.64 -5.91
N ALA A 22 4.07 -1.57 -5.16
CA ALA A 22 3.48 -2.09 -3.92
C ALA A 22 3.27 -1.00 -2.86
N LEU A 23 4.25 -0.11 -2.65
CA LEU A 23 4.10 1.03 -1.73
C LEU A 23 2.95 1.94 -2.14
N HIS A 24 2.81 2.21 -3.44
CA HIS A 24 1.74 3.06 -3.96
C HIS A 24 0.38 2.37 -3.88
N ALA A 25 0.32 1.06 -4.13
CA ALA A 25 -0.89 0.26 -3.93
C ALA A 25 -1.36 0.30 -2.47
N VAL A 26 -0.44 0.19 -1.50
CA VAL A 26 -0.75 0.32 -0.07
C VAL A 26 -1.26 1.73 0.26
N ALA A 27 -0.63 2.78 -0.29
CA ALA A 27 -1.09 4.15 -0.11
C ALA A 27 -2.50 4.37 -0.70
N ALA A 28 -2.78 3.83 -1.89
CA ALA A 28 -4.09 3.86 -2.53
C ALA A 28 -5.14 3.14 -1.70
N TRP A 29 -4.85 1.91 -1.25
CA TRP A 29 -5.73 1.15 -0.37
C TRP A 29 -6.03 1.89 0.93
N GLY A 30 -5.00 2.47 1.56
CA GLY A 30 -5.16 3.29 2.77
C GLY A 30 -6.04 4.51 2.53
N GLY A 31 -5.81 5.24 1.43
CA GLY A 31 -6.62 6.41 1.07
C GLY A 31 -8.06 6.06 0.73
N LEU A 32 -8.30 4.97 0.00
CA LEU A 32 -9.64 4.45 -0.30
C LEU A 32 -10.38 4.01 0.96
N SER A 33 -9.69 3.35 1.88
CA SER A 33 -10.25 2.91 3.16
C SER A 33 -10.66 4.09 4.04
N LEU A 34 -9.80 5.11 4.14
CA LEU A 34 -10.11 6.36 4.86
C LEU A 34 -11.28 7.11 4.23
N SER A 35 -11.28 7.22 2.90
CA SER A 35 -12.36 7.84 2.14
C SER A 35 -13.69 7.13 2.34
N TYR A 36 -13.71 5.80 2.25
CA TYR A 36 -14.90 4.99 2.51
C TYR A 36 -15.40 5.15 3.95
N CYS A 37 -14.51 5.17 4.95
CA CYS A 37 -14.90 5.41 6.34
C CYS A 37 -15.51 6.81 6.53
N ALA A 38 -14.91 7.84 5.94
CA ALA A 38 -15.44 9.21 5.97
C ALA A 38 -16.82 9.30 5.31
N TYR A 39 -16.96 8.72 4.11
CA TYR A 39 -18.23 8.70 3.39
C TYR A 39 -19.31 7.90 4.12
N LYS A 40 -18.96 6.74 4.68
CA LYS A 40 -19.86 5.92 5.50
C LYS A 40 -20.34 6.68 6.74
N ALA A 41 -19.47 7.43 7.41
CA ALA A 41 -19.84 8.27 8.54
C ALA A 41 -20.80 9.40 8.11
N TYR A 42 -20.52 10.05 6.98
CA TYR A 42 -21.38 11.06 6.39
C TYR A 42 -22.79 10.54 6.08
N VAL A 43 -22.90 9.41 5.37
CA VAL A 43 -24.21 8.81 5.04
C VAL A 43 -24.97 8.43 6.31
N ARG A 44 -24.30 7.79 7.28
CA ARG A 44 -24.94 7.44 8.57
C ARG A 44 -25.45 8.65 9.34
N ALA A 45 -24.75 9.79 9.27
CA ALA A 45 -25.22 11.01 9.90
C ALA A 45 -26.51 11.56 9.27
N LEU A 46 -26.75 11.28 7.98
CA LEU A 46 -27.94 11.75 7.26
C LEU A 46 -29.12 10.77 7.33
N THR A 47 -28.85 9.47 7.23
CA THR A 47 -29.90 8.44 7.04
C THR A 47 -30.00 7.46 8.21
N GLY A 48 -29.13 7.57 9.21
CA GLY A 48 -29.03 6.64 10.35
C GLY A 48 -28.43 5.26 10.01
N THR A 49 -28.40 4.86 8.73
CA THR A 49 -27.92 3.54 8.31
C THR A 49 -27.07 3.62 7.04
N PHE A 50 -26.20 2.62 6.81
CA PHE A 50 -25.40 2.54 5.59
C PHE A 50 -25.89 1.38 4.73
N PRO A 51 -26.43 1.62 3.52
CA PRO A 51 -26.98 0.56 2.68
C PRO A 51 -25.96 -0.53 2.36
N LEU A 52 -26.35 -1.80 2.50
CA LEU A 52 -25.47 -2.94 2.22
C LEU A 52 -25.10 -3.05 0.73
N GLY A 53 -26.02 -2.73 -0.18
CA GLY A 53 -25.73 -2.72 -1.62
C GLY A 53 -24.60 -1.75 -1.96
N LEU A 54 -24.72 -0.51 -1.47
CA LEU A 54 -23.71 0.53 -1.68
C LEU A 54 -22.34 0.15 -1.09
N LYS A 55 -22.34 -0.50 0.07
CA LYS A 55 -21.12 -1.03 0.69
C LYS A 55 -20.39 -2.02 -0.22
N TRP A 56 -21.11 -2.99 -0.78
CA TRP A 56 -20.51 -4.00 -1.63
C TRP A 56 -20.02 -3.42 -2.94
N GLU A 57 -20.79 -2.51 -3.52
CA GLU A 57 -20.41 -1.79 -4.73
C GLU A 57 -19.10 -0.99 -4.55
N ILE A 58 -18.99 -0.21 -3.46
CA ILE A 58 -17.76 0.56 -3.19
C ILE A 58 -16.58 -0.38 -2.99
N LYS A 59 -16.73 -1.42 -2.16
CA LYS A 59 -15.63 -2.33 -1.82
C LYS A 59 -15.17 -3.16 -3.01
N SER A 60 -16.06 -3.60 -3.89
CA SER A 60 -15.72 -4.40 -5.06
C SER A 60 -14.91 -3.62 -6.09
N ALA A 61 -15.00 -2.29 -6.08
CA ALA A 61 -14.28 -1.40 -6.97
C ALA A 61 -12.86 -1.02 -6.48
N PHE A 62 -12.54 -1.26 -5.20
CA PHE A 62 -11.22 -0.95 -4.63
C PHE A 62 -10.06 -1.60 -5.39
N PRO A 63 -10.09 -2.90 -5.75
CA PRO A 63 -8.99 -3.53 -6.47
C PRO A 63 -8.63 -2.80 -7.77
N SER A 64 -9.64 -2.41 -8.56
CA SER A 64 -9.43 -1.67 -9.82
C SER A 64 -8.76 -0.32 -9.57
N ALA A 65 -9.24 0.45 -8.60
CA ALA A 65 -8.65 1.74 -8.26
C ALA A 65 -7.21 1.63 -7.74
N ILE A 66 -6.91 0.61 -6.93
CA ILE A 66 -5.55 0.32 -6.43
C ILE A 66 -4.63 -0.02 -7.60
N MET A 67 -5.07 -0.88 -8.52
CA MET A 67 -4.31 -1.27 -9.70
C MET A 67 -4.03 -0.09 -10.63
N ILE A 68 -5.01 0.81 -10.82
CA ILE A 68 -4.82 2.04 -11.60
C ILE A 68 -3.72 2.90 -10.99
N PHE A 69 -3.75 3.15 -9.68
CA PHE A 69 -2.72 4.00 -9.05
C PHE A 69 -1.32 3.38 -9.12
N ALA A 70 -1.23 2.06 -8.90
CA ALA A 70 0.02 1.32 -9.05
C ALA A 70 0.54 1.37 -10.49
N ALA A 71 -0.34 1.21 -11.49
CA ALA A 71 0.02 1.30 -12.90
C ALA A 71 0.51 2.70 -13.29
N VAL A 72 -0.17 3.76 -12.82
CA VAL A 72 0.26 5.15 -13.03
C VAL A 72 1.68 5.37 -12.49
N TYR A 73 2.00 4.83 -11.32
CA TYR A 73 3.36 4.87 -10.79
C TYR A 73 4.37 4.16 -11.70
N VAL A 74 4.06 2.95 -12.14
CA VAL A 74 4.97 2.16 -13.01
C VAL A 74 5.21 2.87 -14.34
N ILE A 75 4.15 3.37 -14.99
CA ILE A 75 4.25 4.13 -16.25
C ILE A 75 5.13 5.35 -16.05
N ARG A 76 4.86 6.16 -15.02
CA ARG A 76 5.68 7.32 -14.71
C ARG A 76 7.14 6.93 -14.51
N ARG A 77 7.39 5.81 -13.81
CA ARG A 77 8.74 5.34 -13.50
C ARG A 77 9.48 4.82 -14.73
N ALA A 78 8.76 4.25 -15.70
CA ALA A 78 9.30 3.84 -16.99
C ALA A 78 9.64 5.06 -17.87
N LEU A 79 8.80 6.10 -17.85
CA LEU A 79 9.00 7.32 -18.64
C LEU A 79 10.11 8.23 -18.10
N PHE A 80 10.31 8.26 -16.77
CA PHE A 80 11.24 9.17 -16.13
C PHE A 80 12.27 8.43 -15.27
N SER A 81 13.53 8.50 -15.69
CA SER A 81 14.67 7.99 -14.93
C SER A 81 15.01 8.90 -13.74
N GLY A 82 14.40 8.66 -12.58
CA GLY A 82 14.70 9.45 -11.38
C GLY A 82 13.78 9.17 -10.21
N ALA A 83 14.14 9.61 -9.00
CA ALA A 83 13.22 9.61 -7.87
C ALA A 83 12.04 10.55 -8.15
N ALA A 84 10.84 10.21 -7.68
CA ALA A 84 9.67 11.09 -7.81
C ALA A 84 9.88 12.39 -7.05
N LYS A 85 9.79 13.51 -7.76
CA LYS A 85 9.66 14.85 -7.18
C LYS A 85 8.22 15.03 -6.69
N THR A 86 8.00 16.02 -5.82
CA THR A 86 6.66 16.36 -5.32
C THR A 86 5.69 16.69 -6.45
N SER A 87 6.15 17.39 -7.50
CA SER A 87 5.37 17.69 -8.71
C SER A 87 4.91 16.42 -9.44
N ASP A 88 5.74 15.38 -9.45
CA ASP A 88 5.40 14.11 -10.11
C ASP A 88 4.22 13.43 -9.41
N TYR A 89 4.15 13.54 -8.08
CA TYR A 89 3.03 12.98 -7.30
C TYR A 89 1.72 13.74 -7.55
N ALA A 90 1.77 15.05 -7.71
CA ALA A 90 0.59 15.83 -8.10
C ALA A 90 0.07 15.38 -9.48
N LEU A 91 0.97 15.20 -10.45
CA LEU A 91 0.63 14.69 -11.78
C LEU A 91 0.08 13.25 -11.72
N MET A 92 0.69 12.38 -10.92
CA MET A 92 0.21 11.00 -10.73
C MET A 92 -1.18 10.97 -10.10
N LEU A 93 -1.46 11.83 -9.12
CA LEU A 93 -2.80 11.96 -8.52
C LEU A 93 -3.83 12.50 -9.52
N ALA A 94 -3.45 13.48 -10.34
CA ALA A 94 -4.31 13.99 -11.40
C ALA A 94 -4.62 12.91 -12.45
N ALA A 95 -3.61 12.15 -12.88
CA ALA A 95 -3.77 11.04 -13.80
C ALA A 95 -4.66 9.93 -13.20
N TYR A 96 -4.45 9.61 -11.91
CA TYR A 96 -5.31 8.68 -11.18
C TYR A 96 -6.76 9.13 -11.12
N LEU A 97 -7.01 10.40 -10.75
CA LEU A 97 -8.35 10.96 -10.73
C LEU A 97 -8.99 10.91 -12.12
N CYS A 98 -8.26 11.29 -13.16
CA CYS A 98 -8.75 11.20 -14.54
C CYS A 98 -9.16 9.76 -14.88
N LEU A 99 -8.27 8.79 -14.68
CA LEU A 99 -8.53 7.38 -15.00
C LEU A 99 -9.69 6.80 -14.17
N VAL A 100 -9.77 7.10 -12.88
CA VAL A 100 -10.88 6.59 -12.05
C VAL A 100 -12.20 7.27 -12.41
N ASN A 101 -12.20 8.53 -12.83
CA ASN A 101 -13.42 9.16 -13.37
C ASN A 101 -13.80 8.62 -14.75
N THR A 102 -12.88 8.07 -15.56
CA THR A 102 -13.27 7.33 -16.77
C THR A 102 -14.02 6.03 -16.45
N LEU A 103 -13.80 5.45 -15.26
CA LEU A 103 -14.57 4.31 -14.77
C LEU A 103 -16.00 4.69 -14.32
N ALA A 104 -16.37 5.98 -14.34
CA ALA A 104 -17.70 6.45 -13.99
C ALA A 104 -18.84 5.81 -14.78
N LEU A 105 -18.53 5.24 -15.94
CA LEU A 105 -19.50 4.51 -16.76
C LEU A 105 -19.95 3.19 -16.12
N SER A 106 -19.17 2.64 -15.18
CA SER A 106 -19.37 1.29 -14.64
C SER A 106 -19.75 1.27 -13.15
N TYR A 107 -19.77 2.42 -12.47
CA TYR A 107 -19.97 2.51 -11.02
C TYR A 107 -20.94 3.64 -10.66
N SER A 108 -21.62 3.52 -9.52
CA SER A 108 -22.50 4.57 -8.99
C SER A 108 -21.75 5.86 -8.65
N LYS A 109 -22.52 6.96 -8.55
CA LYS A 109 -22.01 8.29 -8.21
C LYS A 109 -21.36 8.30 -6.83
N GLU A 110 -21.89 7.50 -5.92
CA GLU A 110 -21.45 7.31 -4.55
C GLU A 110 -20.07 6.62 -4.51
N ALA A 111 -19.87 5.59 -5.34
CA ALA A 111 -18.55 4.96 -5.49
C ALA A 111 -17.51 5.93 -6.05
N LEU A 112 -17.87 6.72 -7.07
CA LEU A 112 -17.00 7.77 -7.62
C LEU A 112 -16.65 8.83 -6.59
N LEU A 113 -17.59 9.22 -5.72
CA LEU A 113 -17.32 10.16 -4.64
C LEU A 113 -16.27 9.62 -3.68
N VAL A 114 -16.35 8.33 -3.32
CA VAL A 114 -15.33 7.68 -2.49
C VAL A 114 -13.98 7.67 -3.20
N PHE A 115 -13.91 7.43 -4.50
CA PHE A 115 -12.64 7.46 -5.21
C PHE A 115 -12.04 8.86 -5.29
N ASN A 116 -12.84 9.87 -5.60
CA ASN A 116 -12.39 11.25 -5.67
C ASN A 116 -11.90 11.74 -4.29
N LEU A 117 -12.63 11.40 -3.23
CA LEU A 117 -12.25 11.71 -1.85
C LEU A 117 -11.01 10.93 -1.38
N SER A 118 -10.64 9.82 -2.04
CA SER A 118 -9.42 9.09 -1.71
C SER A 118 -8.14 9.83 -2.09
N ALA A 119 -8.15 10.66 -3.14
CA ALA A 119 -6.97 11.39 -3.61
C ALA A 119 -6.33 12.30 -2.53
N PRO A 120 -7.06 13.15 -1.79
CA PRO A 120 -6.47 13.93 -0.70
C PRO A 120 -5.92 13.05 0.43
N PHE A 121 -6.55 11.91 0.74
CA PHE A 121 -6.00 10.97 1.73
C PHE A 121 -4.71 10.29 1.23
N ILE A 122 -4.64 9.90 -0.05
CA ILE A 122 -3.41 9.37 -0.66
C ILE A 122 -2.31 10.44 -0.61
N ALA A 123 -2.62 11.68 -0.98
CA ALA A 123 -1.68 12.80 -0.92
C ALA A 123 -1.15 13.02 0.51
N MET A 124 -2.04 12.98 1.52
CA MET A 124 -1.68 13.09 2.92
C MET A 124 -0.76 11.94 3.37
N LEU A 125 -1.08 10.69 3.03
CA LEU A 125 -0.27 9.52 3.37
C LEU A 125 1.13 9.59 2.75
N LEU A 126 1.22 9.93 1.45
CA LEU A 126 2.49 10.12 0.75
C LEU A 126 3.28 11.30 1.32
N GLY A 127 2.59 12.39 1.65
CA GLY A 127 3.17 13.56 2.31
C GLY A 127 3.75 13.21 3.68
N MET A 128 3.04 12.41 4.48
CA MET A 128 3.51 11.94 5.78
C MET A 128 4.75 11.06 5.65
N LEU A 129 4.79 10.15 4.66
CA LEU A 129 5.97 9.33 4.38
C LEU A 129 7.18 10.19 3.97
N PHE A 130 6.94 11.24 3.18
CA PHE A 130 7.99 12.19 2.78
C PHE A 130 8.46 13.04 3.96
N PHE A 131 7.54 13.49 4.81
CA PHE A 131 7.83 14.25 6.02
C PHE A 131 8.67 13.41 6.99
N LEU A 132 8.29 12.16 7.26
CA LEU A 132 9.05 11.24 8.10
C LEU A 132 10.50 11.06 7.63
N LYS A 133 10.71 10.95 6.30
CA LYS A 133 12.07 10.88 5.73
C LYS A 133 12.88 12.16 5.89
N ARG A 134 12.23 13.32 5.92
CA ARG A 134 12.89 14.62 6.15
C ARG A 134 13.12 14.88 7.63
N LEU A 135 12.21 14.41 8.48
CA LEU A 135 12.20 14.62 9.91
C LEU A 135 13.49 14.08 10.55
N GLU A 136 13.96 12.89 10.14
CA GLU A 136 15.24 12.34 10.61
C GLU A 136 16.40 13.32 10.41
N LYS A 137 16.52 13.91 9.21
CA LYS A 137 17.58 14.88 8.91
C LYS A 137 17.46 16.14 9.75
N HIS A 138 16.25 16.62 9.97
CA HIS A 138 16.01 17.82 10.77
C HIS A 138 16.28 17.58 12.25
N ILE A 139 15.86 16.43 12.80
CA ILE A 139 16.15 16.03 14.18
C ILE A 139 17.65 15.94 14.40
N ILE A 140 18.39 15.28 13.50
CA ILE A 140 19.85 15.18 13.60
C ILE A 140 20.50 16.56 13.53
N SER A 141 20.07 17.40 12.57
CA SER A 141 20.61 18.75 12.43
C SER A 141 20.31 19.64 13.64
N LEU A 142 19.15 19.51 14.27
CA LEU A 142 18.82 20.22 15.51
C LEU A 142 19.66 19.69 16.67
N ALA A 143 19.76 18.38 16.83
CA ALA A 143 20.58 17.76 17.87
C ALA A 143 22.06 18.15 17.77
N ASP A 144 22.61 18.24 16.55
CA ASP A 144 23.96 18.75 16.32
C ASP A 144 24.14 20.20 16.81
N ARG A 145 23.12 21.06 16.63
CA ARG A 145 23.15 22.46 17.12
C ARG A 145 23.12 22.57 18.65
N TYR A 146 22.51 21.60 19.33
CA TYR A 146 22.41 21.57 20.80
C TYR A 146 23.47 20.66 21.46
N GLY A 147 24.48 20.21 20.72
CA GLY A 147 25.54 19.34 21.25
C GLY A 147 25.13 17.89 21.54
N ALA A 148 23.89 17.51 21.22
CA ALA A 148 23.35 16.15 21.37
C ALA A 148 23.45 15.29 20.08
N GLY A 149 24.23 15.75 19.11
CA GLY A 149 24.33 15.17 17.77
C GLY A 149 24.79 13.71 17.72
N ALA A 150 25.73 13.33 18.59
CA ALA A 150 26.23 11.96 18.68
C ALA A 150 25.14 10.99 19.19
N GLU A 151 24.36 11.43 20.18
CA GLU A 151 23.29 10.64 20.78
C GLU A 151 22.10 10.48 19.84
N ALA A 152 21.71 11.55 19.14
CA ALA A 152 20.67 11.49 18.10
C ALA A 152 21.07 10.54 16.95
N ARG A 153 22.34 10.55 16.51
CA ARG A 153 22.86 9.61 15.50
C ARG A 153 22.84 8.17 16.00
N ARG A 154 23.22 7.94 17.27
CA ARG A 154 23.14 6.63 17.91
C ARG A 154 21.70 6.11 17.94
N LEU A 155 20.74 6.91 18.43
CA LEU A 155 19.31 6.54 18.46
C LEU A 155 18.76 6.27 17.06
N ALA A 156 19.09 7.09 16.06
CA ALA A 156 18.68 6.87 14.68
C ALA A 156 19.28 5.58 14.07
N SER A 157 20.50 5.21 14.45
CA SER A 157 21.13 3.95 14.03
C SER A 157 20.48 2.74 14.69
N MET A 158 20.14 2.82 15.99
CA MET A 158 19.40 1.78 16.71
C MET A 158 18.00 1.58 16.13
N ALA A 159 17.26 2.67 15.88
CA ALA A 159 15.96 2.60 15.23
C ALA A 159 16.04 1.95 13.83
N ARG A 160 17.07 2.28 13.04
CA ARG A 160 17.32 1.62 11.76
C ARG A 160 17.65 0.14 11.91
N GLY A 161 18.43 -0.23 12.93
CA GLY A 161 18.72 -1.61 13.30
C GLY A 161 17.45 -2.40 13.60
N LEU A 162 16.59 -1.86 14.47
CA LEU A 162 15.30 -2.46 14.83
C LEU A 162 14.35 -2.57 13.63
N VAL A 163 14.33 -1.56 12.75
CA VAL A 163 13.54 -1.64 11.50
C VAL A 163 14.11 -2.70 10.56
N ALA A 164 15.43 -2.80 10.42
CA ALA A 164 16.06 -3.82 9.59
C ALA A 164 15.82 -5.23 10.15
N GLU A 165 15.87 -5.39 11.47
CA GLU A 165 15.56 -6.62 12.18
C GLU A 165 14.09 -6.99 12.03
N ALA A 166 13.15 -6.05 12.22
CA ALA A 166 11.74 -6.25 11.97
C ALA A 166 11.48 -6.64 10.50
N VAL A 167 12.14 -5.99 9.54
CA VAL A 167 12.09 -6.36 8.12
C VAL A 167 12.66 -7.77 7.88
N SER A 168 13.67 -8.18 8.65
CA SER A 168 14.25 -9.54 8.60
C SER A 168 13.33 -10.60 9.22
N MET A 169 12.60 -10.28 10.29
CA MET A 169 11.57 -11.15 10.86
C MET A 169 10.38 -11.29 9.89
N VAL A 170 10.05 -10.19 9.19
CA VAL A 170 9.12 -10.20 8.04
C VAL A 170 9.67 -11.04 6.89
N ASN A 171 10.98 -11.30 6.84
CA ASN A 171 11.60 -12.28 5.95
C ASN A 171 11.36 -13.78 6.33
N GLY A 172 10.56 -14.10 7.35
CA GLY A 172 9.96 -15.43 7.58
C GLY A 172 8.43 -15.51 7.34
N LEU A 173 7.76 -14.35 7.27
CA LEU A 173 6.31 -14.22 7.40
C LEU A 173 5.36 -14.60 6.25
N PRO A 174 5.70 -14.64 4.93
CA PRO A 174 4.73 -14.76 3.85
C PRO A 174 4.01 -16.08 3.87
N SER A 175 4.68 -17.18 4.20
CA SER A 175 4.02 -18.48 4.39
C SER A 175 3.05 -18.44 5.58
N GLY A 176 3.43 -17.78 6.67
CA GLY A 176 2.58 -17.59 7.86
C GLY A 176 1.41 -16.63 7.64
N LEU A 177 1.61 -15.57 6.86
CA LEU A 177 0.56 -14.60 6.48
C LEU A 177 -0.43 -15.22 5.50
N LEU A 178 0.05 -16.02 4.54
CA LEU A 178 -0.81 -16.81 3.67
C LEU A 178 -1.60 -17.84 4.48
N ALA A 179 -0.94 -18.59 5.38
CA ALA A 179 -1.61 -19.58 6.23
C ALA A 179 -2.63 -18.94 7.19
N ALA A 180 -2.28 -17.83 7.85
CA ALA A 180 -3.19 -17.07 8.69
C ALA A 180 -4.34 -16.49 7.87
N GLY A 181 -4.07 -15.97 6.67
CA GLY A 181 -5.10 -15.52 5.74
C GLY A 181 -6.08 -16.65 5.38
N THR A 182 -5.58 -17.83 5.02
CA THR A 182 -6.41 -19.02 4.76
C THR A 182 -7.21 -19.44 5.99
N LEU A 183 -6.63 -19.41 7.18
CA LEU A 183 -7.31 -19.73 8.44
C LEU A 183 -8.46 -18.75 8.73
N PHE A 184 -8.23 -17.45 8.51
CA PHE A 184 -9.26 -16.43 8.65
C PHE A 184 -10.37 -16.56 7.58
N PHE A 185 -10.06 -17.06 6.38
CA PHE A 185 -11.08 -17.42 5.39
C PHE A 185 -11.93 -18.62 5.83
N MET A 186 -11.31 -19.67 6.38
CA MET A 186 -12.04 -20.81 6.95
C MET A 186 -12.92 -20.38 8.13
N LEU A 187 -12.40 -19.53 9.01
CA LEU A 187 -13.17 -18.96 10.12
C LEU A 187 -14.33 -18.10 9.62
N ALA A 188 -14.12 -17.27 8.58
CA ALA A 188 -15.19 -16.50 7.97
C ALA A 188 -16.31 -17.40 7.42
N ALA A 189 -15.97 -18.53 6.78
CA ALA A 189 -16.95 -19.50 6.29
C ALA A 189 -17.74 -20.16 7.43
N ILE A 190 -17.08 -20.56 8.52
CA ILE A 190 -17.74 -21.11 9.72
C ILE A 190 -18.69 -20.07 10.34
N LEU A 191 -18.25 -18.82 10.45
CA LEU A 191 -19.06 -17.73 10.99
C LEU A 191 -20.28 -17.42 10.10
N MET A 192 -20.16 -17.58 8.77
CA MET A 192 -21.31 -17.48 7.86
C MET A 192 -22.33 -18.59 8.11
N ILE A 193 -21.88 -19.84 8.29
CA ILE A 193 -22.76 -20.98 8.64
C ILE A 193 -23.43 -20.74 10.00
N ALA A 194 -22.68 -20.19 10.96
CA ALA A 194 -23.18 -19.83 12.29
C ALA A 194 -24.07 -18.57 12.32
N LYS A 195 -24.45 -18.01 11.16
CA LYS A 195 -25.26 -16.79 11.01
C LYS A 195 -24.68 -15.56 11.74
N GLN A 196 -23.35 -15.43 11.75
CA GLN A 196 -22.60 -14.28 12.30
C GLN A 196 -21.93 -13.46 11.18
N PRO A 197 -22.71 -12.83 10.26
CA PRO A 197 -22.18 -12.24 9.04
C PRO A 197 -21.27 -11.02 9.27
N ALA A 198 -21.52 -10.24 10.34
CA ALA A 198 -20.69 -9.09 10.67
C ALA A 198 -19.26 -9.51 11.05
N THR A 199 -19.13 -10.55 11.88
CA THR A 199 -17.84 -11.10 12.32
C THR A 199 -17.15 -11.84 11.18
N ALA A 200 -17.92 -12.57 10.36
CA ALA A 200 -17.41 -13.25 9.17
C ALA A 200 -16.77 -12.27 8.18
N GLU A 201 -17.38 -11.10 7.97
CA GLU A 201 -16.85 -10.10 7.05
C GLU A 201 -15.54 -9.46 7.55
N VAL A 202 -15.43 -9.22 8.86
CA VAL A 202 -14.18 -8.75 9.48
C VAL A 202 -13.09 -9.80 9.30
N ALA A 203 -13.42 -11.08 9.55
CA ALA A 203 -12.51 -12.19 9.34
C ALA A 203 -12.09 -12.31 7.87
N ALA A 204 -13.02 -12.18 6.91
CA ALA A 204 -12.71 -12.23 5.47
C ALA A 204 -11.87 -11.03 4.99
N SER A 205 -12.11 -9.84 5.54
CA SER A 205 -11.31 -8.65 5.21
C SER A 205 -9.89 -8.77 5.75
N ALA A 206 -9.73 -9.29 6.98
CA ALA A 206 -8.43 -9.62 7.56
C ALA A 206 -7.73 -10.73 6.77
N ALA A 207 -8.47 -11.78 6.38
CA ALA A 207 -7.98 -12.85 5.52
C ALA A 207 -7.40 -12.32 4.21
N TYR A 208 -8.17 -11.49 3.52
CA TYR A 208 -7.77 -10.87 2.25
C TYR A 208 -6.51 -10.01 2.43
N PHE A 209 -6.46 -9.18 3.48
CA PHE A 209 -5.29 -8.36 3.77
C PHE A 209 -4.04 -9.20 4.04
N LEU A 210 -4.15 -10.25 4.86
CA LEU A 210 -3.05 -11.15 5.20
C LEU A 210 -2.58 -11.94 3.97
N MET A 211 -3.51 -12.44 3.15
CA MET A 211 -3.17 -13.14 1.91
C MET A 211 -2.52 -12.21 0.91
N LEU A 212 -3.08 -11.03 0.66
CA LEU A 212 -2.51 -10.05 -0.28
C LEU A 212 -1.10 -9.64 0.17
N SER A 213 -0.91 -9.34 1.46
CA SER A 213 0.39 -9.00 2.03
C SER A 213 1.37 -10.17 1.92
N GLY A 214 0.93 -11.39 2.21
CA GLY A 214 1.72 -12.61 2.07
C GLY A 214 2.13 -12.91 0.62
N VAL A 215 1.22 -12.77 -0.34
CA VAL A 215 1.50 -12.90 -1.78
C VAL A 215 2.48 -11.83 -2.24
N LEU A 216 2.26 -10.55 -1.89
CA LEU A 216 3.16 -9.45 -2.26
C LEU A 216 4.57 -9.68 -1.69
N LEU A 217 4.68 -10.15 -0.44
CA LEU A 217 5.95 -10.51 0.18
C LEU A 217 6.60 -11.72 -0.48
N LYS A 218 5.82 -12.75 -0.84
CA LYS A 218 6.33 -13.96 -1.54
C LYS A 218 6.79 -13.63 -2.95
N LEU A 219 6.07 -12.77 -3.67
CA LEU A 219 6.49 -12.25 -4.98
C LEU A 219 7.78 -11.43 -4.87
N ALA A 220 7.86 -10.53 -3.89
CA ALA A 220 9.08 -9.77 -3.61
C ALA A 220 10.28 -10.68 -3.29
N ARG A 221 10.06 -11.87 -2.73
CA ARG A 221 11.09 -12.87 -2.46
C ARG A 221 11.43 -13.77 -3.63
N SER A 222 10.46 -14.26 -4.39
CA SER A 222 10.73 -15.08 -5.58
C SER A 222 11.59 -14.30 -6.57
N VAL A 223 11.36 -12.99 -6.66
CA VAL A 223 12.21 -12.03 -7.41
C VAL A 223 13.62 -11.87 -6.79
N LYS A 224 13.81 -12.17 -5.50
CA LYS A 224 15.10 -12.09 -4.79
C LYS A 224 15.88 -13.41 -4.81
N GLY A 225 15.19 -14.56 -4.76
CA GLY A 225 15.78 -15.92 -4.73
C GLY A 225 16.28 -16.41 -6.09
N GLY A 226 15.58 -16.07 -7.19
CA GLY A 226 16.05 -16.38 -8.55
C GLY A 226 17.36 -15.69 -8.98
N ALA A 227 17.91 -14.81 -8.13
CA ALA A 227 19.21 -14.18 -8.34
C ALA A 227 20.38 -14.89 -7.62
N GLN A 228 20.10 -15.88 -6.76
CA GLN A 228 21.12 -16.61 -5.97
C GLN A 228 21.34 -18.06 -6.42
N GLU A 229 20.44 -18.66 -7.22
CA GLU A 229 20.60 -20.03 -7.76
C GLU A 229 21.33 -20.09 -9.12
N GLY A 230 22.03 -19.02 -9.49
CA GLY A 230 22.77 -18.91 -10.75
C GLY A 230 24.27 -18.62 -10.58
N ASP A 231 24.85 -19.07 -9.47
CA ASP A 231 26.31 -19.20 -9.29
C ASP A 231 26.72 -20.67 -9.47
#